data_AF-A0A9E4CFU6-F1
#
_entry.id   AF-A0A9E4CFU6-F1
#
_cell.length_a   1.000
_cell.length_b   1.000
_cell.length_c   1.000
_cell.angle_alpha   90.00
_cell.angle_beta   90.00
_cell.angle_gamma   90.00
#
_symmetry.space_group_name_H-M   'P 1'
#
loop_
_entity.id
_entity.type
_entity.pdbx_description
1 polymer ?
#
loop_
_entity_poly.entity_id
_entity_poly.type
_entity_poly.pdbx_seq_one_letter_code
_entity_poly.pdbx_strand_id
1 'polypeptide(L)'
;MTDHPESQADSSQSANQQTRWHRILGKLFELLLVSLGISVQTEPEVMSNPPKADLLLLRRFGKVWTAEQRSRLPDGIRDSVASHILIEFKYTESLNAKAIRQALGYDHFYVLAKELSDDDVATFLLSAKSPSRATLADLGFQPTEQAGIYRSEQAVLCRVTLVLLNELANEPHNAYVKCFASRQRAQAAAFALLQQVGLRSISEQLEWLVDGLRALLMTGATTMQKELPFELTPEFVMKFGEQWEESYLRNLPVDVLLRYHSAEEILKHLKLEERLAGLKPEEVLAQFELEEKL
;
A
#
# COMPACT_ATOMS: atom_id res chain seq x y z
N MET A 1 26.01 -43.86 34.74
CA MET A 1 25.93 -45.02 33.83
C MET A 1 24.49 -45.47 33.89
N THR A 2 23.64 -45.45 32.87
CA THR A 2 23.68 -45.35 31.40
C THR A 2 22.21 -45.67 31.07
N ASP A 3 21.46 -45.16 30.11
CA ASP A 3 21.64 -44.30 28.95
C ASP A 3 20.21 -43.93 28.51
N HIS A 4 20.01 -42.73 27.97
CA HIS A 4 18.97 -42.49 26.95
C HIS A 4 19.42 -43.18 25.66
N PRO A 5 18.53 -43.69 24.77
CA PRO A 5 17.70 -42.81 23.92
C PRO A 5 16.35 -43.49 23.54
N GLU A 6 15.38 -43.00 22.77
CA GLU A 6 15.31 -42.19 21.55
C GLU A 6 13.89 -41.59 21.43
N SER A 7 13.83 -40.31 21.04
CA SER A 7 13.07 -39.80 19.89
C SER A 7 11.70 -40.43 19.58
N GLN A 8 10.63 -39.65 19.83
CA GLN A 8 9.54 -39.55 18.86
C GLN A 8 9.44 -38.12 18.36
N ALA A 9 9.66 -38.02 17.06
CA ALA A 9 9.76 -36.82 16.27
C ALA A 9 8.46 -36.01 16.29
N ASP A 10 8.68 -34.75 16.64
CA ASP A 10 8.00 -33.56 16.15
C ASP A 10 7.41 -33.77 14.75
N SER A 11 6.11 -34.02 14.68
CA SER A 11 5.37 -34.10 13.42
C SER A 11 3.94 -33.64 13.67
N SER A 12 3.72 -32.34 13.50
CA SER A 12 2.59 -31.74 12.78
C SER A 12 2.29 -30.35 13.31
N GLN A 13 2.71 -29.34 12.55
CA GLN A 13 1.93 -28.14 12.27
C GLN A 13 2.70 -27.27 11.28
N SER A 14 2.65 -27.61 9.99
CA SER A 14 2.79 -26.58 8.96
C SER A 14 1.51 -25.73 9.03
N ALA A 15 1.46 -24.82 10.01
CA ALA A 15 0.41 -23.81 10.04
C ALA A 15 0.50 -23.05 8.72
N ASN A 16 -0.54 -23.15 7.91
CA ASN A 16 -0.71 -22.38 6.69
C ASN A 16 -0.64 -20.88 7.10
N GLN A 17 0.53 -20.26 6.97
CA GLN A 17 0.76 -18.89 7.44
C GLN A 17 0.06 -17.91 6.50
N GLN A 18 -1.22 -17.66 6.77
CA GLN A 18 -2.01 -16.70 6.01
C GLN A 18 -1.38 -15.30 6.16
N THR A 19 -1.08 -14.66 5.03
CA THR A 19 -0.55 -13.30 4.99
C THR A 19 -1.51 -12.31 5.66
N ARG A 20 -0.98 -11.49 6.57
CA ARG A 20 -1.71 -10.41 7.24
C ARG A 20 -1.68 -9.13 6.43
N TRP A 21 -2.53 -9.08 5.40
CA TRP A 21 -2.60 -7.97 4.44
C TRP A 21 -2.84 -6.59 5.06
N HIS A 22 -3.56 -6.51 6.17
CA HIS A 22 -3.77 -5.26 6.91
C HIS A 22 -2.49 -4.68 7.50
N ARG A 23 -1.47 -5.51 7.79
CA ARG A 23 -0.17 -5.02 8.26
C ARG A 23 0.61 -4.34 7.14
N ILE A 24 0.53 -4.88 5.93
CA ILE A 24 1.13 -4.27 4.73
C ILE A 24 0.40 -2.96 4.39
N LEU A 25 -0.93 -2.96 4.41
CA LEU A 25 -1.73 -1.74 4.24
C LEU A 25 -1.43 -0.71 5.35
N GLY A 26 -1.26 -1.16 6.58
CA GLY A 26 -0.90 -0.33 7.72
C GLY A 26 0.44 0.33 7.54
N LYS A 27 1.47 -0.41 7.10
CA LYS A 27 2.77 0.16 6.80
C LYS A 27 2.71 1.18 5.67
N LEU A 28 1.91 0.92 4.63
CA LEU A 28 1.69 1.87 3.56
C LEU A 28 1.10 3.19 4.09
N PHE A 29 0.07 3.13 4.94
CA PHE A 29 -0.48 4.34 5.56
C PHE A 29 0.50 5.01 6.53
N GLU A 30 1.29 4.25 7.29
CA GLU A 30 2.30 4.80 8.18
C GLU A 30 3.30 5.67 7.41
N LEU A 31 3.84 5.14 6.30
CA LEU A 31 4.79 5.83 5.43
C LEU A 31 4.18 7.05 4.72
N LEU A 32 2.87 7.03 4.46
CA LEU A 32 2.16 8.14 3.82
C LEU A 32 1.75 9.26 4.78
N LEU A 33 1.42 8.94 6.03
CA LEU A 33 0.60 9.81 6.88
C LEU A 33 1.29 10.26 8.18
N VAL A 34 2.29 9.53 8.69
CA VAL A 34 2.93 9.87 9.98
C VAL A 34 3.65 11.21 9.93
N SER A 35 4.37 11.50 8.85
CA SER A 35 5.03 12.81 8.64
C SER A 35 4.02 13.97 8.55
N LEU A 36 2.75 13.67 8.26
CA LEU A 36 1.66 14.65 8.19
C LEU A 36 0.87 14.78 9.50
N GLY A 37 1.37 14.20 10.60
CA GLY A 37 0.71 14.32 11.92
C GLY A 37 -0.53 13.44 12.07
N ILE A 38 -0.51 12.25 11.46
CA ILE A 38 -1.53 11.21 11.63
C ILE A 38 -0.87 9.96 12.19
N SER A 39 -1.32 9.49 13.35
CA SER A 39 -0.89 8.18 13.84
C SER A 39 -1.62 7.05 13.11
N VAL A 40 -0.87 5.99 12.80
CA VAL A 40 -1.38 4.75 12.20
C VAL A 40 -1.12 3.60 13.14
N GLN A 41 -2.13 2.78 13.42
CA GLN A 41 -2.01 1.59 14.26
C GLN A 41 -2.70 0.41 13.60
N THR A 42 -2.04 -0.74 13.56
CA THR A 42 -2.65 -2.01 13.14
C THR A 42 -3.04 -2.80 14.37
N GLU A 43 -4.17 -3.51 14.33
CA GLU A 43 -4.66 -4.34 15.44
C GLU A 43 -4.78 -3.53 16.76
N PRO A 44 -5.45 -2.34 16.78
CA PRO A 44 -5.52 -1.51 17.97
C PRO A 44 -6.24 -2.24 19.12
N GLU A 45 -5.68 -2.11 20.32
CA GLU A 45 -6.26 -2.69 21.52
C GLU A 45 -7.50 -1.89 21.95
N VAL A 46 -8.67 -2.50 21.79
CA VAL A 46 -9.97 -1.94 22.23
C VAL A 46 -10.53 -2.63 23.49
N MET A 47 -9.90 -3.74 23.91
CA MET A 47 -10.27 -4.55 25.07
C MET A 47 -9.05 -5.32 25.55
N SER A 48 -9.10 -5.92 26.75
CA SER A 48 -7.95 -6.62 27.35
C SER A 48 -7.44 -7.83 26.56
N ASN A 49 -8.29 -8.46 25.74
CA ASN A 49 -7.94 -9.57 24.85
C ASN A 49 -8.71 -9.43 23.53
N PRO A 50 -8.32 -8.50 22.65
CA PRO A 50 -9.07 -8.24 21.43
C PRO A 50 -8.95 -9.44 20.47
N PRO A 51 -10.01 -9.76 19.70
CA PRO A 51 -9.86 -10.72 18.63
C PRO A 51 -8.79 -10.23 17.63
N LYS A 52 -8.08 -11.15 16.97
CA LYS A 52 -7.25 -10.76 15.82
C LYS A 52 -8.19 -10.25 14.73
N ALA A 53 -8.07 -8.97 14.38
CA ALA A 53 -8.86 -8.34 13.34
C ALA A 53 -7.95 -7.66 12.33
N ASP A 54 -8.42 -7.58 11.09
CA ASP A 54 -7.74 -6.92 9.99
C ASP A 54 -7.96 -5.40 10.08
N LEU A 55 -7.77 -4.84 11.27
CA LEU A 55 -8.20 -3.49 11.62
C LEU A 55 -7.02 -2.52 11.60
N LEU A 56 -7.25 -1.33 11.05
CA LEU A 56 -6.36 -0.18 11.14
C LEU A 56 -7.08 0.99 11.82
N LEU A 57 -6.34 1.74 12.61
CA LEU A 57 -6.76 3.01 13.18
C LEU A 57 -5.87 4.12 12.62
N LEU A 58 -6.50 5.11 11.98
CA LEU A 58 -5.85 6.38 11.64
C LEU A 58 -6.39 7.45 12.59
N ARG A 59 -5.51 8.23 13.22
CA ARG A 59 -5.91 9.32 14.10
C ARG A 59 -5.12 10.58 13.80
N ARG A 60 -5.82 11.67 13.48
CA ARG A 60 -5.19 12.98 13.28
C ARG A 60 -4.87 13.65 14.62
N PHE A 61 -3.76 14.38 14.69
CA PHE A 61 -3.42 15.20 15.87
C PHE A 61 -4.00 16.62 15.82
N GLY A 62 -4.22 17.16 14.61
CA GLY A 62 -4.82 18.48 14.40
C GLY A 62 -6.34 18.49 14.57
N LYS A 63 -6.96 19.67 14.62
CA LYS A 63 -8.42 19.86 14.78
C LYS A 63 -9.24 19.54 13.53
N VAL A 64 -8.63 19.65 12.35
CA VAL A 64 -9.25 19.40 11.05
C VAL A 64 -8.27 18.67 10.14
N TRP A 65 -8.79 17.93 9.17
CA TRP A 65 -7.96 17.32 8.12
C TRP A 65 -7.45 18.39 7.15
N THR A 66 -6.15 18.45 6.93
CA THR A 66 -5.52 19.37 5.96
C THR A 66 -5.72 18.87 4.52
N ALA A 67 -5.55 19.76 3.54
CA ALA A 67 -5.64 19.40 2.12
C ALA A 67 -4.59 18.33 1.75
N GLU A 68 -3.37 18.45 2.27
CA GLU A 68 -2.30 17.49 2.05
C GLU A 68 -2.63 16.11 2.62
N GLN A 69 -3.15 16.05 3.86
CA GLN A 69 -3.62 14.80 4.45
C GLN A 69 -4.73 14.16 3.60
N ARG A 70 -5.72 14.95 3.17
CA ARG A 70 -6.82 14.47 2.31
C ARG A 70 -6.34 14.02 0.92
N SER A 71 -5.22 14.51 0.41
CA SER A 71 -4.64 14.03 -0.87
C SER A 71 -3.95 12.67 -0.75
N ARG A 72 -3.66 12.20 0.46
CA ARG A 72 -3.05 10.87 0.72
C ARG A 72 -4.04 9.81 1.17
N LEU A 73 -5.31 10.18 1.34
CA LEU A 73 -6.38 9.29 1.76
C LEU A 73 -7.29 8.94 0.57
N PRO A 74 -7.80 7.71 0.49
CA PRO A 74 -8.71 7.33 -0.58
C PRO A 74 -10.08 7.99 -0.42
N ASP A 75 -10.84 8.02 -1.50
CA ASP A 75 -12.25 8.37 -1.55
C ASP A 75 -13.05 7.66 -0.45
N GLY A 76 -14.07 8.34 0.08
CA GLY A 76 -14.82 7.92 1.26
C GLY A 76 -14.10 8.29 2.57
N ILE A 77 -12.83 7.87 2.73
CA ILE A 77 -12.05 8.18 3.95
C ILE A 77 -11.65 9.66 3.96
N ARG A 78 -11.13 10.16 2.84
CA ARG A 78 -10.68 11.54 2.67
C ARG A 78 -11.80 12.56 2.80
N ASP A 79 -13.06 12.13 2.74
CA ASP A 79 -14.27 12.97 2.83
C ASP A 79 -14.78 13.07 4.27
N SER A 80 -14.25 12.23 5.17
CA SER A 80 -14.61 12.24 6.58
C SER A 80 -14.14 13.51 7.30
N VAL A 81 -14.87 13.87 8.35
CA VAL A 81 -14.49 14.92 9.31
C VAL A 81 -14.06 14.35 10.67
N ALA A 82 -14.32 13.05 10.89
CA ALA A 82 -14.00 12.33 12.11
C ALA A 82 -12.51 12.45 12.45
N SER A 83 -12.19 12.47 13.74
CA SER A 83 -10.80 12.55 14.22
C SER A 83 -10.12 11.18 14.20
N HIS A 84 -10.92 10.11 14.26
CA HIS A 84 -10.48 8.72 14.25
C HIS A 84 -11.15 7.98 13.09
N ILE A 85 -10.36 7.26 12.32
CA ILE A 85 -10.81 6.43 11.20
C ILE A 85 -10.49 4.99 11.55
N LEU A 86 -11.51 4.15 11.66
CA LEU A 86 -11.36 2.70 11.78
C LEU A 86 -11.53 2.06 10.41
N ILE A 87 -10.64 1.16 10.05
CA ILE A 87 -10.65 0.46 8.75
C ILE A 87 -10.59 -1.04 9.00
N GLU A 88 -11.68 -1.74 8.72
CA GLU A 88 -11.68 -3.21 8.62
C GLU A 88 -11.32 -3.59 7.17
N PHE A 89 -10.20 -4.28 6.98
CA PHE A 89 -9.68 -4.60 5.65
C PHE A 89 -9.89 -6.05 5.25
N LYS A 90 -10.62 -6.29 4.15
CA LYS A 90 -10.86 -7.62 3.59
C LYS A 90 -10.16 -7.79 2.26
N TYR A 91 -8.98 -8.41 2.32
CA TYR A 91 -8.17 -8.72 1.13
C TYR A 91 -8.58 -10.04 0.46
N THR A 92 -8.53 -11.15 1.20
CA THR A 92 -8.78 -12.50 0.65
C THR A 92 -10.26 -12.88 0.70
N GLU A 93 -10.99 -12.46 1.73
CA GLU A 93 -12.41 -12.75 1.90
C GLU A 93 -13.28 -11.74 1.14
N SER A 94 -14.41 -12.20 0.62
CA SER A 94 -15.46 -11.29 0.13
C SER A 94 -16.24 -10.70 1.31
N LEU A 95 -16.86 -9.55 1.09
CA LEU A 95 -17.80 -8.94 2.04
C LEU A 95 -18.86 -9.95 2.50
N ASN A 96 -19.10 -9.99 3.80
CA ASN A 96 -20.10 -10.86 4.43
C ASN A 96 -20.57 -10.24 5.76
N ALA A 97 -21.64 -10.81 6.34
CA ALA A 97 -22.21 -10.30 7.59
C ALA A 97 -21.26 -10.35 8.80
N LYS A 98 -20.28 -11.27 8.82
CA LYS A 98 -19.28 -11.33 9.90
C LYS A 98 -18.36 -10.10 9.86
N ALA A 99 -17.88 -9.71 8.67
CA ALA A 99 -17.03 -8.53 8.52
C ALA A 99 -17.75 -7.24 9.00
N ILE A 100 -19.05 -7.12 8.70
CA ILE A 100 -19.87 -5.99 9.16
C ILE A 100 -20.02 -6.00 10.68
N ARG A 101 -20.33 -7.16 11.28
CA ARG A 101 -20.42 -7.27 12.75
C ARG A 101 -19.10 -6.96 13.44
N GLN A 102 -17.98 -7.37 12.85
CA GLN A 102 -16.65 -7.02 13.36
C GLN A 102 -16.43 -5.51 13.33
N ALA A 103 -16.66 -4.87 12.18
CA ALA A 103 -16.52 -3.42 12.04
C ALA A 103 -17.38 -2.65 13.05
N LEU A 104 -18.66 -3.02 13.20
CA LEU A 104 -19.58 -2.40 14.17
C LEU A 104 -19.16 -2.65 15.62
N GLY A 105 -18.69 -3.87 15.94
CA GLY A 105 -18.22 -4.19 17.28
C GLY A 105 -17.00 -3.35 17.65
N TYR A 106 -16.03 -3.23 16.74
CA TYR A 106 -14.86 -2.39 16.95
C TYR A 106 -15.20 -0.92 17.04
N ASP A 107 -16.08 -0.41 16.18
CA ASP A 107 -16.60 0.96 16.26
C ASP A 107 -17.14 1.25 17.67
N HIS A 108 -18.08 0.43 18.14
CA HIS A 108 -18.72 0.60 19.44
C HIS A 108 -17.72 0.52 20.61
N PHE A 109 -16.89 -0.52 20.65
CA PHE A 109 -15.94 -0.69 21.76
C PHE A 109 -14.82 0.34 21.74
N TYR A 110 -14.39 0.80 20.56
CA TYR A 110 -13.38 1.84 20.46
C TYR A 110 -13.90 3.18 20.97
N VAL A 111 -15.11 3.58 20.53
CA VAL A 111 -15.80 4.78 21.02
C VAL A 111 -15.90 4.76 22.54
N LEU A 112 -16.37 3.62 23.09
CA LEU A 112 -16.51 3.44 24.53
C LEU A 112 -15.17 3.50 25.27
N ALA A 113 -14.16 2.75 24.81
CA ALA A 113 -12.86 2.64 25.48
C ALA A 113 -12.04 3.93 25.43
N LYS A 114 -12.33 4.82 24.47
CA LYS A 114 -11.66 6.13 24.32
C LYS A 114 -12.51 7.31 24.76
N GLU A 115 -13.70 7.06 25.30
CA GLU A 115 -14.64 8.10 25.76
C GLU A 115 -14.92 9.15 24.67
N LEU A 116 -15.07 8.69 23.43
CA LEU A 116 -15.31 9.53 22.25
C LEU A 116 -16.81 9.68 21.99
N SER A 117 -17.18 10.68 21.19
CA SER A 117 -18.51 10.75 20.61
C SER A 117 -18.61 9.90 19.35
N ASP A 118 -19.85 9.53 18.98
CA ASP A 118 -20.14 8.79 17.76
C ASP A 118 -19.65 9.50 16.48
N ASP A 119 -19.57 10.84 16.50
CA ASP A 119 -19.12 11.68 15.38
C ASP A 119 -17.58 11.83 15.31
N ASP A 120 -16.87 11.49 16.38
CA ASP A 120 -15.41 11.51 16.41
C ASP A 120 -14.80 10.33 15.65
N VAL A 121 -15.58 9.28 15.39
CA VAL A 121 -15.14 8.03 14.78
C VAL A 121 -15.92 7.79 13.49
N ALA A 122 -15.20 7.49 12.40
CA ALA A 122 -15.80 6.99 11.18
C ALA A 122 -15.22 5.61 10.85
N THR A 123 -16.11 4.64 10.63
CA THR A 123 -15.73 3.26 10.37
C THR A 123 -15.92 2.90 8.90
N PHE A 124 -14.88 2.32 8.31
CA PHE A 124 -14.82 1.93 6.92
C PHE A 124 -14.54 0.43 6.79
N LEU A 125 -15.23 -0.22 5.86
CA LEU A 125 -14.93 -1.58 5.44
C LEU A 125 -14.31 -1.52 4.05
N LEU A 126 -13.01 -1.78 3.95
CA LEU A 126 -12.28 -1.79 2.70
C LEU A 126 -12.25 -3.21 2.13
N SER A 127 -12.77 -3.41 0.93
CA SER A 127 -12.81 -4.72 0.29
C SER A 127 -12.02 -4.75 -1.02
N ALA A 128 -11.01 -5.62 -1.08
CA ALA A 128 -10.25 -5.87 -2.29
C ALA A 128 -11.08 -6.57 -3.36
N LYS A 129 -12.02 -7.45 -2.96
CA LYS A 129 -12.91 -8.19 -3.84
C LYS A 129 -14.25 -7.48 -3.96
N SER A 130 -14.75 -7.30 -5.18
CA SER A 130 -16.11 -6.78 -5.36
C SER A 130 -17.13 -7.87 -5.01
N PRO A 131 -18.01 -7.66 -4.00
CA PRO A 131 -19.14 -8.55 -3.78
C PRO A 131 -20.13 -8.50 -4.95
N SER A 132 -21.03 -9.48 -5.01
CA SER A 132 -22.12 -9.45 -5.99
C SER A 132 -23.14 -8.35 -5.64
N ARG A 133 -23.90 -7.88 -6.64
CA ARG A 133 -25.00 -6.94 -6.41
C ARG A 133 -26.05 -7.48 -5.45
N ALA A 134 -26.35 -8.78 -5.51
CA ALA A 134 -27.26 -9.44 -4.58
C ALA A 134 -26.73 -9.37 -3.14
N THR A 135 -25.45 -9.67 -2.94
CA THR A 135 -24.79 -9.57 -1.63
C THR A 135 -24.83 -8.15 -1.07
N LEU A 136 -24.62 -7.13 -1.90
CA LEU A 136 -24.73 -5.73 -1.46
C LEU A 136 -26.15 -5.38 -1.02
N ALA A 137 -27.16 -5.79 -1.80
CA ALA A 137 -28.56 -5.56 -1.48
C ALA A 137 -28.99 -6.29 -0.20
N ASP A 138 -28.62 -7.56 -0.05
CA ASP A 138 -28.92 -8.38 1.13
C ASP A 138 -28.29 -7.80 2.41
N LEU A 139 -27.10 -7.20 2.28
CA LEU A 139 -26.39 -6.54 3.37
C LEU A 139 -26.80 -5.05 3.54
N GLY A 140 -27.77 -4.57 2.76
CA GLY A 140 -28.33 -3.23 2.88
C GLY A 140 -27.42 -2.08 2.42
N PHE A 141 -26.43 -2.35 1.57
CA PHE A 141 -25.54 -1.33 1.02
C PHE A 141 -26.01 -0.85 -0.35
N GLN A 142 -26.05 0.47 -0.52
CA GLN A 142 -26.40 1.15 -1.76
C GLN A 142 -25.20 2.01 -2.25
N PRO A 143 -24.99 2.11 -3.57
CA PRO A 143 -23.94 2.96 -4.12
C PRO A 143 -24.22 4.44 -3.83
N THR A 144 -23.17 5.23 -3.64
CA THR A 144 -23.26 6.69 -3.63
C THR A 144 -22.92 7.27 -5.01
N GLU A 145 -22.90 8.60 -5.13
CA GLU A 145 -22.42 9.28 -6.34
C GLU A 145 -20.93 9.05 -6.63
N GLN A 146 -20.15 8.66 -5.61
CA GLN A 146 -18.71 8.45 -5.71
C GLN A 146 -18.43 6.98 -6.01
N ALA A 147 -17.70 6.72 -7.10
CA ALA A 147 -17.42 5.37 -7.57
C ALA A 147 -16.72 4.52 -6.50
N GLY A 148 -17.25 3.32 -6.25
CA GLY A 148 -16.71 2.38 -5.26
C GLY A 148 -17.08 2.69 -3.81
N ILE A 149 -17.86 3.75 -3.54
CA ILE A 149 -18.33 4.10 -2.19
C ILE A 149 -19.78 3.68 -2.02
N TYR A 150 -20.06 2.98 -0.93
CA TYR A 150 -21.37 2.43 -0.62
C TYR A 150 -21.75 2.75 0.83
N ARG A 151 -23.03 3.05 1.07
CA ARG A 151 -23.59 3.35 2.39
C ARG A 151 -24.89 2.58 2.63
N SER A 152 -25.26 2.43 3.89
CA SER A 152 -26.54 1.84 4.27
C SER A 152 -27.45 2.89 4.89
N GLU A 153 -28.74 2.83 4.59
CA GLU A 153 -29.78 3.62 5.26
C GLU A 153 -30.33 2.89 6.50
N GLN A 154 -29.91 1.64 6.75
CA GLN A 154 -30.33 0.91 7.94
C GLN A 154 -29.66 1.51 9.18
N ALA A 155 -30.46 1.80 10.22
CA ALA A 155 -30.05 2.59 11.39
C ALA A 155 -28.77 2.10 12.10
N VAL A 156 -28.49 0.79 12.07
CA VAL A 156 -27.26 0.24 12.67
C VAL A 156 -26.10 0.26 11.66
N LEU A 157 -26.36 -0.01 10.40
CA LEU A 157 -25.33 -0.14 9.36
C LEU A 157 -24.86 1.20 8.80
N CYS A 158 -25.63 2.28 9.00
CA CYS A 158 -25.27 3.61 8.52
C CYS A 158 -23.95 4.14 9.12
N ARG A 159 -23.47 3.53 10.22
CA ARG A 159 -22.17 3.82 10.84
C ARG A 159 -20.96 3.28 10.05
N VAL A 160 -21.18 2.34 9.11
CA VAL A 160 -20.10 1.72 8.32
C VAL A 160 -20.21 2.17 6.86
N THR A 161 -19.15 2.78 6.35
CA THR A 161 -19.02 3.05 4.91
C THR A 161 -18.23 1.93 4.24
N LEU A 162 -18.79 1.34 3.18
CA LEU A 162 -18.14 0.30 2.40
C LEU A 162 -17.35 0.92 1.25
N VAL A 163 -16.09 0.51 1.09
CA VAL A 163 -15.18 0.96 0.03
C VAL A 163 -14.73 -0.24 -0.80
N LEU A 164 -15.13 -0.29 -2.06
CA LEU A 164 -14.78 -1.34 -3.02
C LEU A 164 -13.60 -0.92 -3.88
N LEU A 165 -12.42 -1.49 -3.61
CA LEU A 165 -11.15 -1.06 -4.23
C LEU A 165 -11.12 -1.21 -5.76
N ASN A 166 -11.82 -2.22 -6.29
CA ASN A 166 -11.92 -2.43 -7.75
C ASN A 166 -12.75 -1.37 -8.48
N GLU A 167 -13.57 -0.61 -7.75
CA GLU A 167 -14.56 0.32 -8.31
C GLU A 167 -14.20 1.80 -8.05
N LEU A 168 -13.25 2.06 -7.15
CA LEU A 168 -12.69 3.40 -6.95
C LEU A 168 -12.20 4.01 -8.26
N ALA A 169 -12.35 5.33 -8.42
CA ALA A 169 -11.84 6.06 -9.58
C ALA A 169 -10.31 5.94 -9.71
N ASN A 170 -9.78 6.08 -10.94
CA ASN A 170 -8.34 6.07 -11.23
C ASN A 170 -7.71 7.43 -10.91
N GLU A 171 -7.75 7.81 -9.64
CA GLU A 171 -7.21 9.07 -9.14
C GLU A 171 -5.95 8.84 -8.28
N PRO A 172 -5.00 9.79 -8.22
CA PRO A 172 -3.77 9.63 -7.45
C PRO A 172 -3.96 9.23 -5.99
N HIS A 173 -4.94 9.83 -5.30
CA HIS A 173 -5.23 9.56 -3.88
C HIS A 173 -5.85 8.17 -3.65
N ASN A 174 -6.52 7.60 -4.65
CA ASN A 174 -7.05 6.23 -4.59
C ASN A 174 -5.97 5.19 -4.92
N ALA A 175 -4.96 5.55 -5.71
CA ALA A 175 -3.96 4.62 -6.21
C ALA A 175 -3.23 3.86 -5.08
N TYR A 176 -3.00 4.53 -3.94
CA TYR A 176 -2.39 3.96 -2.74
C TYR A 176 -3.09 2.72 -2.18
N VAL A 177 -4.42 2.68 -2.23
CA VAL A 177 -5.19 1.50 -1.77
C VAL A 177 -5.59 0.59 -2.92
N LYS A 178 -5.73 1.12 -4.14
CA LYS A 178 -6.10 0.33 -5.32
C LYS A 178 -5.02 -0.67 -5.75
N CYS A 179 -3.77 -0.51 -5.34
CA CYS A 179 -2.74 -1.55 -5.52
C CYS A 179 -3.11 -2.87 -4.80
N PHE A 180 -4.00 -2.81 -3.79
CA PHE A 180 -4.56 -3.98 -3.12
C PHE A 180 -5.86 -4.50 -3.73
N ALA A 181 -6.39 -3.88 -4.78
CA ALA A 181 -7.62 -4.35 -5.43
C ALA A 181 -7.42 -5.77 -6.01
N SER A 182 -8.46 -6.60 -6.03
CA SER A 182 -8.32 -8.00 -6.48
C SER A 182 -8.23 -8.16 -7.99
N ARG A 183 -8.62 -7.15 -8.79
CA ARG A 183 -8.57 -7.19 -10.25
C ARG A 183 -7.23 -6.65 -10.74
N GLN A 184 -6.49 -7.46 -11.51
CA GLN A 184 -5.21 -7.07 -12.11
C GLN A 184 -5.27 -5.74 -12.88
N ARG A 185 -6.35 -5.47 -13.62
CA ARG A 185 -6.52 -4.19 -14.32
C ARG A 185 -6.56 -2.98 -13.38
N ALA A 186 -7.20 -3.12 -12.21
CA ALA A 186 -7.26 -2.05 -11.22
C ALA A 186 -5.88 -1.83 -10.56
N GLN A 187 -5.17 -2.92 -10.24
CA GLN A 187 -3.81 -2.88 -9.70
C GLN A 187 -2.83 -2.24 -10.69
N ALA A 188 -2.83 -2.68 -11.95
CA ALA A 188 -1.95 -2.15 -12.99
C ALA A 188 -2.15 -0.64 -13.21
N ALA A 189 -3.41 -0.19 -13.25
CA ALA A 189 -3.70 1.25 -13.33
C ALA A 189 -3.22 2.02 -12.10
N ALA A 190 -3.40 1.46 -10.89
CA ALA A 190 -2.91 2.07 -9.66
C ALA A 190 -1.38 2.19 -9.64
N PHE A 191 -0.66 1.12 -9.97
CA PHE A 191 0.81 1.14 -10.02
C PHE A 191 1.33 2.13 -11.08
N ALA A 192 0.71 2.19 -12.26
CA ALA A 192 1.08 3.16 -13.27
C ALA A 192 0.91 4.62 -12.79
N LEU A 193 -0.16 4.92 -12.04
CA LEU A 193 -0.36 6.23 -11.42
C LEU A 193 0.68 6.51 -10.34
N LEU A 194 0.97 5.54 -9.46
CA LEU A 194 1.95 5.71 -8.38
C LEU A 194 3.37 5.98 -8.91
N GLN A 195 3.74 5.37 -10.04
CA GLN A 195 5.01 5.68 -10.71
C GLN A 195 5.10 7.14 -11.16
N GLN A 196 3.99 7.75 -11.58
CA GLN A 196 3.95 9.16 -12.01
C GLN A 196 3.98 10.14 -10.82
N VAL A 197 3.48 9.73 -9.65
CA VAL A 197 3.44 10.57 -8.43
C VAL A 197 4.85 10.81 -7.86
N GLY A 198 5.82 9.94 -8.15
CA GLY A 198 7.20 10.05 -7.63
C GLY A 198 7.29 9.72 -6.15
N LEU A 199 7.03 8.46 -5.77
CA LEU A 199 6.95 8.02 -4.37
C LEU A 199 8.22 8.33 -3.55
N ARG A 200 9.39 8.29 -4.16
CA ARG A 200 10.67 8.64 -3.53
C ARG A 200 10.67 10.07 -2.96
N SER A 201 9.90 10.99 -3.53
CA SER A 201 9.77 12.35 -2.99
C SER A 201 8.98 12.40 -1.66
N ILE A 202 8.26 11.33 -1.32
CA ILE A 202 7.57 11.15 -0.04
C ILE A 202 8.47 10.39 0.91
N SER A 203 8.95 9.22 0.49
CA SER A 203 9.88 8.36 1.23
C SER A 203 10.42 7.24 0.34
N GLU A 204 11.71 6.93 0.44
CA GLU A 204 12.33 5.76 -0.22
C GLU A 204 11.64 4.46 0.19
N GLN A 205 11.33 4.31 1.49
CA GLN A 205 10.67 3.10 1.99
C GLN A 205 9.27 2.90 1.40
N LEU A 206 8.57 4.00 1.05
CA LEU A 206 7.25 3.91 0.41
C LEU A 206 7.38 3.38 -1.01
N GLU A 207 8.39 3.84 -1.75
CA GLU A 207 8.67 3.34 -3.08
C GLU A 207 9.02 1.86 -3.05
N TRP A 208 9.94 1.45 -2.17
CA TRP A 208 10.30 0.05 -1.98
C TRP A 208 9.09 -0.83 -1.60
N LEU A 209 8.21 -0.35 -0.72
CA LEU A 209 7.00 -1.08 -0.37
C LEU A 209 6.07 -1.28 -1.57
N VAL A 210 5.84 -0.22 -2.36
CA VAL A 210 4.96 -0.26 -3.53
C VAL A 210 5.55 -1.12 -4.64
N ASP A 211 6.85 -1.01 -4.89
CA ASP A 211 7.54 -1.80 -5.90
C ASP A 211 7.63 -3.27 -5.53
N GLY A 212 7.91 -3.57 -4.27
CA GLY A 212 7.88 -4.94 -3.75
C GLY A 212 6.48 -5.55 -3.90
N LEU A 213 5.43 -4.80 -3.54
CA LEU A 213 4.05 -5.24 -3.69
C LEU A 213 3.70 -5.49 -5.17
N ARG A 214 4.09 -4.58 -6.06
CA ARG A 214 3.91 -4.72 -7.51
C ARG A 214 4.60 -5.98 -8.02
N ALA A 215 5.86 -6.18 -7.68
CA ALA A 215 6.64 -7.33 -8.13
C ALA A 215 6.01 -8.64 -7.65
N LEU A 216 5.59 -8.74 -6.38
CA LEU A 216 4.93 -9.93 -5.82
C LEU A 216 3.58 -10.24 -6.49
N LEU A 217 2.79 -9.21 -6.83
CA LEU A 217 1.49 -9.39 -7.45
C LEU A 217 1.60 -9.70 -8.95
N MET A 218 2.53 -9.07 -9.66
CA MET A 218 2.69 -9.22 -11.11
C MET A 218 3.45 -10.50 -11.51
N THR A 219 4.35 -10.98 -10.66
CA THR A 219 5.05 -12.27 -10.89
C THR A 219 4.18 -13.48 -10.55
N GLY A 220 2.97 -13.28 -10.03
CA GLY A 220 2.09 -14.36 -9.60
C GLY A 220 2.54 -15.07 -8.32
N ALA A 221 3.58 -14.56 -7.64
CA ALA A 221 4.06 -15.10 -6.35
C ALA A 221 2.94 -15.13 -5.28
N THR A 222 1.95 -14.26 -5.40
CA THR A 222 0.75 -14.26 -4.55
C THR A 222 -0.28 -15.33 -4.92
N THR A 223 -0.36 -15.76 -6.18
CA THR A 223 -1.13 -16.96 -6.57
C THR A 223 -0.49 -18.22 -5.98
N MET A 224 0.83 -18.17 -5.76
CA MET A 224 1.62 -19.15 -5.01
C MET A 224 1.62 -18.90 -3.49
N GLN A 225 0.67 -18.14 -2.93
CA GLN A 225 0.50 -17.99 -1.47
C GLN A 225 0.36 -19.35 -0.74
N LYS A 226 -0.09 -20.40 -1.43
CA LYS A 226 -0.13 -21.76 -0.89
C LYS A 226 1.25 -22.43 -0.83
N GLU A 227 2.27 -21.85 -1.46
CA GLU A 227 3.62 -22.41 -1.62
C GLU A 227 4.72 -21.53 -1.01
N LEU A 228 4.42 -20.28 -0.61
CA LEU A 228 5.39 -19.46 0.14
C LEU A 228 5.55 -20.05 1.55
N PRO A 229 6.77 -20.47 1.96
CA PRO A 229 6.98 -21.11 3.25
C PRO A 229 6.97 -20.12 4.43
N PHE A 230 6.61 -18.86 4.21
CA PHE A 230 6.66 -17.78 5.19
C PHE A 230 5.55 -16.73 4.99
N GLU A 231 5.15 -16.07 6.07
CA GLU A 231 4.26 -14.91 6.07
C GLU A 231 4.90 -13.71 5.34
N LEU A 232 4.17 -13.09 4.40
CA LEU A 232 4.58 -11.83 3.80
C LEU A 232 4.43 -10.69 4.81
N THR A 233 5.55 -10.21 5.38
CA THR A 233 5.59 -9.05 6.26
C THR A 233 5.89 -7.77 5.49
N PRO A 234 5.56 -6.57 6.02
CA PRO A 234 5.94 -5.31 5.38
C PRO A 234 7.44 -5.19 5.11
N GLU A 235 8.28 -5.65 6.04
CA GLU A 235 9.75 -5.61 5.92
C GLU A 235 10.24 -6.49 4.78
N PHE A 236 9.65 -7.68 4.63
CA PHE A 236 9.94 -8.55 3.49
C PHE A 236 9.56 -7.88 2.17
N VAL A 237 8.35 -7.29 2.09
CA VAL A 237 7.88 -6.62 0.87
C VAL A 237 8.80 -5.44 0.51
N MET A 238 9.18 -4.61 1.48
CA MET A 238 10.11 -3.49 1.24
C MET A 238 11.48 -3.98 0.76
N LYS A 239 12.08 -4.95 1.45
CA LYS A 239 13.38 -5.51 1.06
C LYS A 239 13.32 -6.14 -0.33
N PHE A 240 12.22 -6.81 -0.66
CA PHE A 240 12.02 -7.38 -1.99
C PHE A 240 11.94 -6.30 -3.06
N GLY A 241 11.26 -5.18 -2.79
CA GLY A 241 11.21 -4.03 -3.70
C GLY A 241 12.56 -3.36 -3.91
N GLU A 242 13.31 -3.11 -2.82
CA GLU A 242 14.68 -2.58 -2.86
C GLU A 242 15.60 -3.47 -3.73
N GLN A 243 15.60 -4.78 -3.48
CA GLN A 243 16.40 -5.73 -4.25
C GLN A 243 15.95 -5.86 -5.70
N TRP A 244 14.64 -5.77 -5.95
CA TRP A 244 14.07 -5.79 -7.28
C TRP A 244 14.53 -4.58 -8.09
N GLU A 245 14.49 -3.39 -7.49
CA GLU A 245 15.02 -2.16 -8.09
C GLU A 245 16.50 -2.31 -8.44
N GLU A 246 17.34 -2.74 -7.50
CA GLU A 246 18.77 -2.95 -7.76
C GLU A 246 19.01 -3.96 -8.88
N SER A 247 18.31 -5.09 -8.85
CA SER A 247 18.43 -6.14 -9.86
C SER A 247 17.98 -5.66 -11.23
N TYR A 248 16.87 -4.92 -11.30
CA TYR A 248 16.37 -4.33 -12.53
C TYR A 248 17.39 -3.32 -13.09
N LEU A 249 17.91 -2.42 -12.27
CA LEU A 249 18.90 -1.41 -12.67
C LEU A 249 20.22 -2.05 -13.15
N ARG A 250 20.72 -3.10 -12.46
CA ARG A 250 21.96 -3.80 -12.86
C ARG A 250 21.85 -4.48 -14.22
N ASN A 251 20.65 -4.93 -14.59
CA ASN A 251 20.42 -5.64 -15.84
C ASN A 251 19.84 -4.75 -16.94
N LEU A 252 19.57 -3.47 -16.66
CA LEU A 252 19.03 -2.54 -17.64
C LEU A 252 20.12 -2.19 -18.67
N PRO A 253 19.87 -2.37 -19.97
CA PRO A 253 20.81 -1.93 -20.99
C PRO A 253 21.12 -0.44 -20.83
N VAL A 254 22.41 -0.08 -20.94
CA VAL A 254 22.87 1.31 -20.74
C VAL A 254 22.14 2.28 -21.67
N ASP A 255 21.86 1.89 -22.91
CA ASP A 255 21.13 2.72 -23.87
C ASP A 255 19.68 2.99 -23.43
N VAL A 256 19.05 2.08 -22.69
CA VAL A 256 17.71 2.29 -22.13
C VAL A 256 17.78 3.24 -20.93
N LEU A 257 18.78 3.08 -20.06
CA LEU A 257 18.99 3.98 -18.92
C LEU A 257 19.21 5.43 -19.40
N LEU A 258 20.06 5.63 -20.41
CA LEU A 258 20.40 6.95 -20.94
C LEU A 258 19.21 7.65 -21.64
N ARG A 259 18.17 6.93 -22.08
CA ARG A 259 16.97 7.55 -22.72
C ARG A 259 16.17 8.45 -21.77
N TYR A 260 16.32 8.26 -20.47
CA TYR A 260 15.59 9.04 -19.46
C TYR A 260 16.33 10.31 -19.03
N HIS A 261 17.53 10.54 -19.53
CA HIS A 261 18.36 11.70 -19.19
C HIS A 261 18.84 12.41 -20.45
N SER A 262 18.85 13.73 -20.43
CA SER A 262 19.46 14.51 -21.50
C SER A 262 20.99 14.33 -21.49
N ALA A 263 21.62 14.50 -22.66
CA ALA A 263 23.08 14.48 -22.77
C ALA A 263 23.74 15.49 -21.81
N GLU A 264 23.12 16.66 -21.64
CA GLU A 264 23.60 17.71 -20.73
C GLU A 264 23.54 17.27 -19.26
N GLU A 265 22.46 16.62 -18.82
CA GLU A 265 22.33 16.08 -17.47
C GLU A 265 23.37 14.99 -17.20
N ILE A 266 23.58 14.09 -18.16
CA ILE A 266 24.58 13.02 -18.06
C ILE A 266 25.98 13.64 -17.91
N LEU A 267 26.34 14.58 -18.79
CA LEU A 267 27.66 15.20 -18.80
C LEU A 267 27.94 15.99 -17.52
N LYS A 268 26.93 16.57 -16.84
CA LYS A 268 27.11 17.27 -15.55
C LYS A 268 27.71 16.39 -14.46
N HIS A 269 27.51 15.08 -14.53
CA HIS A 269 28.04 14.13 -13.55
C HIS A 269 29.42 13.56 -13.92
N LEU A 270 29.95 13.87 -15.11
CA LEU A 270 31.25 13.41 -15.59
C LEU A 270 32.30 14.52 -15.51
N LYS A 271 33.51 14.16 -15.08
CA LYS A 271 34.70 15.00 -15.18
C LYS A 271 35.12 15.17 -16.64
N LEU A 272 35.89 16.22 -16.94
CA LEU A 272 36.30 16.52 -18.31
C LEU A 272 37.03 15.35 -18.97
N GLU A 273 37.90 14.67 -18.23
CA GLU A 273 38.65 13.51 -18.71
C GLU A 273 37.73 12.35 -19.08
N GLU A 274 36.65 12.15 -18.31
CA GLU A 274 35.66 11.09 -18.54
C GLU A 274 34.76 11.40 -19.74
N ARG A 275 34.46 12.69 -19.98
CA ARG A 275 33.69 13.13 -21.15
C ARG A 275 34.44 12.92 -22.46
N LEU A 276 35.77 13.03 -22.42
CA LEU A 276 36.64 12.87 -23.57
C LEU A 276 37.18 11.44 -23.71
N ALA A 277 36.90 10.56 -22.73
CA ALA A 277 37.38 9.19 -22.73
C ALA A 277 36.82 8.41 -23.93
N GLY A 278 37.70 7.74 -24.67
CA GLY A 278 37.35 6.98 -25.87
C GLY A 278 37.35 7.79 -27.17
N LEU A 279 37.48 9.12 -27.12
CA LEU A 279 37.77 9.95 -28.29
C LEU A 279 39.27 10.05 -28.51
N LYS A 280 39.69 10.03 -29.78
CA LYS A 280 41.09 10.32 -30.14
C LYS A 280 41.35 11.83 -30.06
N PRO A 281 42.58 12.27 -29.73
CA PRO A 281 42.92 13.69 -29.68
C PRO A 281 42.55 14.45 -30.96
N GLU A 282 42.69 13.82 -32.14
CA GLU A 282 42.36 14.44 -33.42
C GLU A 282 40.85 14.69 -33.58
N GLU A 283 40.00 13.83 -33.02
CA GLU A 283 38.53 13.94 -33.07
C GLU A 283 38.02 15.07 -32.18
N VAL A 284 38.67 15.26 -31.02
CA VAL A 284 38.38 16.36 -30.09
C VAL A 284 38.81 17.69 -30.70
N LEU A 285 40.06 17.75 -31.18
CA LEU A 285 40.60 18.97 -31.80
C LEU A 285 39.80 19.37 -33.04
N ALA A 286 39.28 18.43 -33.84
CA ALA A 286 38.50 18.74 -35.03
C ALA A 286 37.26 19.61 -34.79
N GLN A 287 36.75 19.68 -33.55
CA GLN A 287 35.59 20.49 -33.17
C GLN A 287 35.91 21.97 -32.88
N PHE A 288 37.19 22.33 -32.77
CA PHE A 288 37.64 23.70 -32.48
C PHE A 288 38.07 24.44 -33.76
N GLU A 289 37.83 25.75 -33.80
CA GLU A 289 38.33 26.63 -34.88
C GLU A 289 39.87 26.64 -34.89
N LEU A 290 40.50 26.95 -36.04
CA LEU A 290 41.97 26.93 -36.18
C LEU A 290 42.69 27.85 -35.18
N GLU A 291 42.05 28.95 -34.79
CA GLU A 291 42.56 29.93 -33.83
C GLU A 291 42.51 29.42 -32.37
N GLU A 292 41.73 28.39 -32.08
CA GLU A 292 41.53 27.80 -30.74
C GLU A 292 42.40 26.56 -30.50
N LYS A 293 43.14 26.10 -31.52
CA LYS A 293 44.00 24.90 -31.50
C LYS A 293 45.46 25.18 -31.13
N LEU A 294 45.85 26.45 -31.01
CA LEU A 294 47.21 26.96 -30.77
C LEU A 294 47.43 27.33 -29.30
#